data_AF-A0A0C9YU86-F1
#
_entry.id   AF-A0A0C9YU86-F1
#
_cell.length_a   1.000
_cell.length_b   1.000
_cell.length_c   1.000
_cell.angle_alpha   90.00
_cell.angle_beta   90.00
_cell.angle_gamma   90.00
#
_symmetry.space_group_name_H-M   'P 1'
#
loop_
_entity.id
_entity.type
_entity.pdbx_description
1 polymer ?
#
loop_
_entity_poly.entity_id
_entity_poly.type
_entity_poly.pdbx_seq_one_letter_code
_entity_poly.pdbx_strand_id
1 'polypeptide(L)'
;MKLAVLTSGGDSAGMNAVVRAVVKAGILNGCETWIVREGYEGLVRGNTDTQIPSTIDEPFADPSARQRVRSGKATNLVENLRFGDGDLLHDGTGDHARGRTLKGRYIVRAGWDDVRGWFADGGTLIGTARSKTFRSPAGRLAAAYNLIKEGIDALVVCGGDGSLTGADLFRSEWPSLISTLHSEGKITDEQLSKHGHLRIVGLVGSIDNDMSMTDLTIGAPTALHRICEAIDNINSTATSHSRAFVLEVMGRHCGWLALLAGVSAGADFIFIPERPPQTDSWEDEMCEAISMHREVGKRKTLVIVAEGAHDSNLKPIRADYVRDVLTERLGLDSRVTTLGHIQRGGRPCAFDRILVSWLFGSSVVHFSLVTCDVDDNLLLLGKTGASLVYTPEQGMDLDMLRADVKFLKIRYGLDAKGKSEGRLVIRNECASKVYTTDMLTDMFREEGGGLFDSRYASLGHILQGGVPTPMDRARAARLSLRCMAFLEEHHQSLLAQPPKSRCAPPESAAVITIQGSALKWVPVTEMVKHADMKNRRGKEAWWEPVKGWVEALSGRSELV
;
A
#
# COMPACT_ATOMS: atom_id res chain seq x y z
N MET A 1 21.41 5.60 -14.64
CA MET A 1 20.81 6.63 -13.77
C MET A 1 20.82 6.10 -12.34
N LYS A 2 20.96 6.97 -11.33
CA LYS A 2 20.89 6.56 -9.92
C LYS A 2 19.65 7.17 -9.27
N LEU A 3 18.86 6.33 -8.60
CA LEU A 3 17.57 6.67 -8.01
C LEU A 3 17.63 6.45 -6.50
N ALA A 4 17.28 7.46 -5.71
CA ALA A 4 17.12 7.32 -4.26
C ALA A 4 15.63 7.27 -3.86
N VAL A 5 15.30 6.51 -2.82
CA VAL A 5 13.99 6.54 -2.16
C VAL A 5 14.14 6.89 -0.68
N LEU A 6 13.25 7.74 -0.18
CA LEU A 6 13.17 8.10 1.23
C LEU A 6 11.72 8.10 1.72
N THR A 7 11.53 7.81 3.00
CA THR A 7 10.25 7.97 3.70
C THR A 7 10.36 9.10 4.70
N SER A 8 9.38 10.01 4.72
CA SER A 8 9.39 11.18 5.60
C SER A 8 8.01 11.53 6.13
N GLY A 9 7.95 11.97 7.39
CA GLY A 9 6.71 12.33 8.07
C GLY A 9 6.24 11.20 9.00
N GLY A 10 4.94 11.17 9.29
CA GLY A 10 4.34 10.06 10.03
C GLY A 10 4.40 8.78 9.21
N ASP A 11 4.75 7.67 9.84
CA ASP A 11 4.73 6.38 9.19
C ASP A 11 3.28 5.92 8.91
N SER A 12 3.12 5.17 7.82
CA SER A 12 1.86 4.52 7.48
C SER A 12 2.12 3.11 6.98
N ALA A 13 1.20 2.19 7.29
CA ALA A 13 1.32 0.81 6.85
C ALA A 13 1.24 0.72 5.31
N GLY A 14 2.34 0.33 4.68
CA GLY A 14 2.45 0.25 3.22
C GLY A 14 3.68 0.96 2.66
N MET A 15 4.34 1.84 3.44
CA MET A 15 5.57 2.51 3.01
C MET A 15 6.70 1.53 2.66
N ASN A 16 6.84 0.40 3.35
CA ASN A 16 7.81 -0.64 2.99
C ASN A 16 7.51 -1.28 1.63
N ALA A 17 6.23 -1.47 1.30
CA ALA A 17 5.85 -1.93 -0.03
C ALA A 17 6.26 -0.90 -1.10
N VAL A 18 6.17 0.41 -0.80
CA VAL A 18 6.61 1.49 -1.68
C VAL A 18 8.10 1.39 -1.95
N VAL A 19 8.91 1.36 -0.90
CA VAL A 19 10.37 1.26 -1.03
C VAL A 19 10.76 0.02 -1.84
N ARG A 20 10.14 -1.13 -1.56
CA ARG A 20 10.35 -2.36 -2.32
C ARG A 20 10.04 -2.20 -3.81
N ALA A 21 8.92 -1.58 -4.14
CA ALA A 21 8.50 -1.38 -5.52
C ALA A 21 9.47 -0.44 -6.26
N VAL A 22 9.88 0.67 -5.64
CA VAL A 22 10.88 1.60 -6.22
C VAL A 22 12.19 0.88 -6.51
N VAL A 23 12.73 0.16 -5.52
CA VAL A 23 14.03 -0.52 -5.64
C VAL A 23 13.99 -1.57 -6.76
N LYS A 24 12.99 -2.46 -6.74
CA LYS A 24 12.88 -3.51 -7.75
C LYS A 24 12.64 -2.94 -9.14
N ALA A 25 11.70 -2.02 -9.29
CA ALA A 25 11.39 -1.47 -10.60
C ALA A 25 12.55 -0.61 -11.15
N GLY A 26 13.28 0.11 -10.30
CA GLY A 26 14.49 0.82 -10.69
C GLY A 26 15.54 -0.14 -11.26
N ILE A 27 15.79 -1.27 -10.58
CA ILE A 27 16.74 -2.30 -11.04
C ILE A 27 16.30 -2.91 -12.38
N LEU A 28 15.00 -3.20 -12.57
CA LEU A 28 14.48 -3.73 -13.85
C LEU A 28 14.71 -2.74 -15.01
N ASN A 29 14.60 -1.44 -14.73
CA ASN A 29 14.85 -0.39 -15.72
C ASN A 29 16.34 -0.03 -15.87
N GLY A 30 17.25 -0.84 -15.33
CA GLY A 30 18.71 -0.62 -15.42
C GLY A 30 19.22 0.56 -14.61
N CYS A 31 18.45 1.01 -13.61
CA CYS A 31 18.87 2.06 -12.68
C CYS A 31 19.58 1.45 -11.47
N GLU A 32 20.52 2.21 -10.90
CA GLU A 32 21.11 1.90 -9.61
C GLU A 32 20.26 2.51 -8.51
N THR A 33 19.78 1.70 -7.58
CA THR A 33 18.82 2.14 -6.56
C THR A 33 19.48 2.32 -5.20
N TRP A 34 19.06 3.38 -4.51
CA TRP A 34 19.58 3.83 -3.23
C TRP A 34 18.44 4.10 -2.26
N ILE A 35 18.70 3.88 -0.97
CA ILE A 35 17.78 4.12 0.14
C ILE A 35 18.38 5.22 1.01
N VAL A 36 17.57 6.22 1.35
CA VAL A 36 17.93 7.24 2.33
C VAL A 36 17.23 6.92 3.64
N ARG A 37 18.02 6.69 4.67
CA ARG A 37 17.52 6.37 6.01
C ARG A 37 17.12 7.62 6.77
N GLU A 38 16.19 7.50 7.71
CA GLU A 38 15.75 8.59 8.59
C GLU A 38 15.20 9.83 7.85
N GLY A 39 14.64 9.63 6.66
CA GLY A 39 14.04 10.69 5.84
C GLY A 39 15.02 11.82 5.49
N TYR A 40 14.56 13.06 5.55
CA TYR A 40 15.40 14.23 5.24
C TYR A 40 16.61 14.39 6.17
N GLU A 41 16.53 13.88 7.40
CA GLU A 41 17.63 13.97 8.35
C GLU A 41 18.84 13.15 7.86
N GLY A 42 18.62 11.95 7.34
CA GLY A 42 19.70 11.17 6.76
C GLY A 42 20.24 11.77 5.46
N LEU A 43 19.41 12.47 4.70
CA LEU A 43 19.86 13.20 3.52
C LEU A 43 20.86 14.31 3.89
N VAL A 44 20.57 15.06 4.97
CA VAL A 44 21.46 16.12 5.48
C VAL A 44 22.75 15.52 6.07
N ARG A 45 22.64 14.42 6.83
CA ARG A 45 23.81 13.79 7.47
C ARG A 45 24.76 13.14 6.47
N GLY A 46 24.23 12.56 5.39
CA GLY A 46 25.04 11.87 4.39
C GLY A 46 25.79 10.68 4.95
N ASN A 47 26.79 10.19 4.23
CA ASN A 47 27.66 9.11 4.70
C ASN A 47 28.94 9.69 5.34
N THR A 48 29.27 9.29 6.56
CA THR A 48 30.56 9.63 7.19
C THR A 48 31.68 8.78 6.62
N ASP A 49 32.84 9.37 6.32
CA ASP A 49 34.03 8.68 5.75
C ASP A 49 34.71 7.69 6.74
N THR A 50 34.06 7.33 7.83
CA THR A 50 34.48 6.25 8.72
C THR A 50 34.45 4.93 7.97
N GLN A 51 35.62 4.55 7.46
CA GLN A 51 36.03 3.24 6.96
C GLN A 51 34.87 2.25 6.72
N ILE A 52 34.48 2.09 5.46
CA ILE A 52 34.09 0.78 4.97
C ILE A 52 35.22 -0.14 5.43
N PRO A 53 35.00 -1.14 6.32
CA PRO A 53 36.07 -2.06 6.68
C PRO A 53 36.62 -2.62 5.37
N SER A 54 37.91 -2.42 5.12
CA SER A 54 38.63 -2.91 3.95
C SER A 54 38.60 -4.45 3.85
N THR A 55 38.04 -5.13 4.85
CA THR A 55 37.43 -6.44 4.71
C THR A 55 36.05 -6.31 4.08
N ILE A 56 36.01 -5.93 2.80
CA ILE A 56 35.13 -6.66 1.89
C ILE A 56 35.76 -8.07 1.82
N ASP A 57 35.60 -8.86 2.89
CA ASP A 57 35.52 -10.30 2.71
C ASP A 57 34.50 -10.45 1.60
N GLU A 58 34.96 -11.08 0.53
CA GLU A 58 34.44 -11.09 -0.82
C GLU A 58 32.95 -10.74 -0.93
N PRO A 59 32.50 -10.01 -1.98
CA PRO A 59 31.07 -9.99 -2.26
C PRO A 59 30.59 -11.45 -2.16
N PHE A 60 29.61 -11.74 -1.29
CA PHE A 60 29.02 -13.08 -1.17
C PHE A 60 28.38 -13.56 -2.50
N ALA A 61 28.59 -12.84 -3.60
CA ALA A 61 28.69 -13.40 -4.93
C ALA A 61 29.87 -14.38 -4.96
N ASP A 62 29.59 -15.66 -4.69
CA ASP A 62 30.38 -16.76 -5.22
C ASP A 62 30.87 -16.36 -6.63
N PRO A 63 32.18 -16.25 -6.89
CA PRO A 63 32.71 -15.93 -8.23
C PRO A 63 32.19 -16.93 -9.28
N SER A 64 31.80 -18.13 -8.84
CA SER A 64 31.14 -19.15 -9.67
C SER A 64 29.70 -18.78 -10.07
N ALA A 65 28.98 -17.94 -9.32
CA ALA A 65 27.66 -17.44 -9.71
C ALA A 65 27.76 -16.43 -10.87
N ARG A 66 28.81 -15.59 -10.89
CA ARG A 66 29.15 -14.74 -12.04
C ARG A 66 29.62 -15.56 -13.25
N GLN A 67 30.30 -16.69 -13.03
CA GLN A 67 30.71 -17.60 -14.11
C GLN A 67 29.58 -18.46 -14.66
N ARG A 68 28.56 -18.85 -13.86
CA ARG A 68 27.44 -19.67 -14.33
C ARG A 68 26.50 -18.94 -15.30
N VAL A 69 26.56 -17.61 -15.36
CA VAL A 69 25.81 -16.78 -16.32
C VAL A 69 26.68 -16.38 -17.53
N ARG A 70 27.90 -16.92 -17.69
CA ARG A 70 28.77 -16.61 -18.85
C ARG A 70 28.28 -17.14 -20.21
N SER A 71 27.09 -17.74 -20.30
CA SER A 71 26.48 -18.15 -21.57
C SER A 71 25.33 -17.25 -22.06
N GLY A 72 25.06 -16.10 -21.43
CA GLY A 72 24.09 -15.12 -21.93
C GLY A 72 24.24 -13.78 -21.21
N LYS A 73 23.95 -12.67 -21.90
CA LYS A 73 24.05 -11.27 -21.42
C LYS A 73 23.84 -11.16 -19.89
N ALA A 74 24.83 -10.64 -19.15
CA ALA A 74 24.63 -10.30 -17.74
C ALA A 74 23.45 -9.33 -17.65
N THR A 75 22.35 -9.78 -17.03
CA THR A 75 21.16 -8.95 -16.85
C THR A 75 21.39 -7.98 -15.70
N ASN A 76 20.88 -6.75 -15.82
CA ASN A 76 20.98 -5.69 -14.78
C ASN A 76 20.54 -6.20 -13.38
N LEU A 77 19.65 -7.18 -13.36
CA LEU A 77 19.19 -7.88 -12.15
C LEU A 77 20.31 -8.66 -11.44
N VAL A 78 21.16 -9.38 -12.18
CA VAL A 78 22.25 -10.20 -11.59
C VAL A 78 23.35 -9.31 -11.03
N GLU A 79 23.61 -8.17 -11.67
CA GLU A 79 24.58 -7.19 -11.19
C GLU A 79 24.12 -6.47 -9.92
N ASN A 80 22.82 -6.22 -9.80
CA ASN A 80 22.21 -5.55 -8.63
C ASN A 80 21.49 -6.53 -7.68
N LEU A 81 21.86 -7.81 -7.70
CA LEU A 81 21.13 -8.84 -6.96
C LEU A 81 21.23 -8.64 -5.44
N ARG A 82 22.43 -8.30 -4.95
CA ARG A 82 22.74 -8.16 -3.51
C ARG A 82 23.78 -7.08 -3.25
N PHE A 83 23.52 -6.26 -2.23
CA PHE A 83 24.53 -5.39 -1.62
C PHE A 83 24.78 -5.73 -0.14
N GLY A 84 23.91 -6.54 0.49
CA GLY A 84 24.19 -7.20 1.77
C GLY A 84 23.88 -6.33 2.99
N ASP A 85 23.15 -5.25 2.80
CA ASP A 85 22.65 -4.35 3.86
C ASP A 85 21.18 -4.65 4.23
N GLY A 86 20.49 -5.55 3.51
CA GLY A 86 19.07 -5.87 3.70
C GLY A 86 18.66 -6.29 5.13
N ASP A 87 19.38 -7.22 5.75
CA ASP A 87 19.05 -7.65 7.14
C ASP A 87 19.24 -6.49 8.13
N LEU A 88 20.28 -5.66 7.92
CA LEU A 88 20.56 -4.50 8.75
C LEU A 88 19.45 -3.43 8.64
N LEU A 89 18.80 -3.33 7.47
CA LEU A 89 17.65 -2.46 7.27
C LEU A 89 16.39 -2.98 7.98
N HIS A 90 16.26 -4.29 8.19
CA HIS A 90 15.13 -4.86 8.94
C HIS A 90 15.23 -4.61 10.45
N ASP A 91 16.43 -4.72 11.03
CA ASP A 91 16.64 -4.63 12.48
C ASP A 91 16.65 -3.18 13.01
N GLY A 92 16.60 -2.19 12.13
CA GLY A 92 16.48 -0.75 12.47
C GLY A 92 17.75 -0.15 13.08
N THR A 93 18.45 -0.86 13.95
CA THR A 93 19.74 -0.51 14.55
C THR A 93 20.28 -1.73 15.30
N GLY A 94 21.34 -2.36 14.79
CA GLY A 94 22.07 -3.38 15.55
C GLY A 94 23.43 -3.65 14.94
N ASP A 95 24.47 -3.67 15.78
CA ASP A 95 25.76 -4.25 15.41
C ASP A 95 25.51 -5.73 15.10
N HIS A 96 25.56 -6.12 13.83
CA HIS A 96 25.56 -7.54 13.52
C HIS A 96 26.81 -8.18 14.12
N ALA A 97 26.68 -9.43 14.58
CA ALA A 97 27.78 -10.21 15.15
C ALA A 97 29.03 -10.33 14.24
N ARG A 98 28.92 -9.93 12.97
CA ARG A 98 30.00 -9.87 11.97
C ARG A 98 30.62 -8.47 11.76
N GLY A 99 30.33 -7.48 12.61
CA GLY A 99 31.01 -6.17 12.62
C GLY A 99 30.56 -5.17 11.54
N ARG A 100 29.52 -5.44 10.76
CA ARG A 100 28.92 -4.46 9.83
C ARG A 100 27.84 -3.66 10.54
N THR A 101 27.92 -2.33 10.43
CA THR A 101 26.99 -1.40 11.08
C THR A 101 26.45 -0.40 10.06
N LEU A 102 25.20 0.01 10.22
CA LEU A 102 24.63 1.13 9.47
C LEU A 102 24.88 2.48 10.17
N LYS A 103 25.75 2.52 11.18
CA LYS A 103 26.04 3.73 11.95
C LYS A 103 26.89 4.67 11.09
N GLY A 104 26.41 5.89 10.87
CA GLY A 104 27.07 6.86 9.99
C GLY A 104 26.84 6.64 8.49
N ARG A 105 26.10 5.60 8.09
CA ARG A 105 25.66 5.35 6.71
C ARG A 105 24.17 5.65 6.58
N TYR A 106 23.85 6.79 5.97
CA TYR A 106 22.48 7.24 5.78
C TYR A 106 21.98 7.10 4.34
N ILE A 107 22.88 7.09 3.35
CA ILE A 107 22.56 6.89 1.93
C ILE A 107 23.19 5.57 1.49
N VAL A 108 22.37 4.52 1.35
CA VAL A 108 22.83 3.14 1.17
C VAL A 108 22.33 2.58 -0.15
N ARG A 109 23.22 1.96 -0.92
CA ARG A 109 22.83 1.28 -2.16
C ARG A 109 22.00 0.04 -1.83
N ALA A 110 20.89 -0.13 -2.53
CA ALA A 110 19.94 -1.21 -2.31
C ALA A 110 19.91 -2.16 -3.50
N GLY A 111 19.96 -3.46 -3.22
CA GLY A 111 19.83 -4.54 -4.19
C GLY A 111 18.47 -5.19 -4.18
N TRP A 112 18.26 -6.08 -5.16
CA TRP A 112 16.99 -6.77 -5.34
C TRP A 112 16.53 -7.56 -4.12
N ASP A 113 17.46 -8.27 -3.48
CA ASP A 113 17.18 -9.10 -2.32
C ASP A 113 17.13 -8.29 -1.01
N ASP A 114 17.64 -7.05 -0.97
CA ASP A 114 17.67 -6.23 0.25
C ASP A 114 16.25 -5.77 0.68
N VAL A 115 15.30 -5.72 -0.26
CA VAL A 115 13.89 -5.33 -0.02
C VAL A 115 12.93 -6.53 -0.05
N ARG A 116 13.44 -7.74 0.20
CA ARG A 116 12.65 -8.97 0.20
C ARG A 116 11.69 -8.99 1.40
N GLY A 117 10.44 -9.40 1.20
CA GLY A 117 9.47 -9.52 2.30
C GLY A 117 8.84 -8.20 2.77
N TRP A 118 9.43 -7.04 2.44
CA TRP A 118 9.02 -5.70 2.89
C TRP A 118 7.55 -5.36 2.61
N PHE A 119 6.93 -6.01 1.62
CA PHE A 119 5.50 -5.82 1.34
C PHE A 119 4.58 -6.28 2.50
N ALA A 120 5.07 -7.09 3.43
CA ALA A 120 4.31 -7.62 4.55
C ALA A 120 4.55 -6.87 5.87
N ASP A 121 5.58 -6.02 5.92
CA ASP A 121 6.02 -5.35 7.15
C ASP A 121 5.34 -3.98 7.33
N GLY A 122 5.00 -3.66 8.57
CA GLY A 122 4.41 -2.38 8.96
C GLY A 122 5.45 -1.27 9.12
N GLY A 123 4.98 -0.02 9.21
CA GLY A 123 5.85 1.16 9.39
C GLY A 123 6.78 1.40 8.21
N THR A 124 7.97 1.93 8.50
CA THR A 124 9.07 2.12 7.53
C THR A 124 10.37 1.55 8.08
N LEU A 125 10.94 0.56 7.39
CA LEU A 125 12.21 -0.09 7.73
C LEU A 125 13.41 0.84 7.50
N ILE A 126 13.26 1.85 6.64
CA ILE A 126 14.30 2.85 6.38
C ILE A 126 14.23 4.02 7.36
N GLY A 127 13.26 4.02 8.27
CA GLY A 127 13.08 5.06 9.27
C GLY A 127 12.51 6.35 8.70
N THR A 128 12.03 7.21 9.60
CA THR A 128 11.51 8.54 9.28
C THR A 128 11.78 9.46 10.46
N ALA A 129 12.64 10.47 10.26
CA ALA A 129 12.98 11.43 11.30
C ALA A 129 12.58 12.85 10.90
N ARG A 130 12.12 13.62 11.89
CA ARG A 130 11.89 15.06 11.74
C ARG A 130 13.22 15.79 11.64
N SER A 131 13.52 16.37 10.49
CA SER A 131 14.73 17.18 10.30
C SER A 131 14.45 18.68 10.49
N LYS A 132 15.03 19.26 11.54
CA LYS A 132 15.04 20.74 11.72
C LYS A 132 16.10 21.40 10.83
N THR A 133 17.21 20.70 10.60
CA THR A 133 18.34 21.17 9.79
C THR A 133 17.95 21.33 8.33
N PHE A 134 17.14 20.43 7.77
CA PHE A 134 16.64 20.54 6.39
C PHE A 134 15.75 21.78 6.14
N ARG A 135 15.22 22.42 7.18
CA ARG A 135 14.49 23.71 7.03
C ARG A 135 15.43 24.88 6.73
N SER A 136 16.71 24.75 7.06
CA SER A 136 17.70 25.80 6.79
C SER A 136 18.31 25.64 5.38
N PRO A 137 18.69 26.74 4.71
CA PRO A 137 19.42 26.68 3.43
C PRO A 137 20.71 25.86 3.53
N ALA A 138 21.44 25.96 4.66
CA ALA A 138 22.66 25.21 4.89
C ALA A 138 22.42 23.69 4.94
N GLY A 139 21.33 23.24 5.57
CA GLY A 139 20.96 21.83 5.58
C GLY A 139 20.58 21.31 4.20
N ARG A 140 19.85 22.11 3.41
CA ARG A 140 19.51 21.77 2.01
C ARG A 140 20.75 21.71 1.12
N LEU A 141 21.70 22.61 1.31
CA LEU A 141 22.99 22.59 0.62
C LEU A 141 23.79 21.32 0.95
N ALA A 142 23.83 20.91 2.23
CA ALA A 142 24.46 19.65 2.64
C ALA A 142 23.76 18.43 2.02
N ALA A 143 22.43 18.41 2.01
CA ALA A 143 21.64 17.36 1.37
C ALA A 143 21.92 17.23 -0.14
N ALA A 144 21.99 18.36 -0.85
CA ALA A 144 22.32 18.39 -2.28
C ALA A 144 23.74 17.86 -2.54
N TYR A 145 24.71 18.28 -1.71
CA TYR A 145 26.08 17.78 -1.79
C TYR A 145 26.16 16.25 -1.62
N ASN A 146 25.45 15.70 -0.63
CA ASN A 146 25.46 14.25 -0.36
C ASN A 146 24.86 13.44 -1.51
N LEU A 147 23.80 13.94 -2.15
CA LEU A 147 23.23 13.30 -3.34
C LEU A 147 24.21 13.31 -4.52
N ILE A 148 24.87 14.44 -4.77
CA ILE A 148 25.85 14.60 -5.87
C ILE A 148 27.11 13.77 -5.60
N LYS A 149 27.56 13.67 -4.35
CA LYS A 149 28.69 12.80 -3.93
C LYS A 149 28.46 11.35 -4.37
N GLU A 150 27.23 10.86 -4.21
CA GLU A 150 26.85 9.51 -4.62
C GLU A 150 26.42 9.42 -6.10
N GLY A 151 26.29 10.56 -6.80
CA GLY A 151 25.89 10.66 -8.20
C GLY A 151 24.39 10.45 -8.43
N ILE A 152 23.56 10.84 -7.47
CA ILE A 152 22.10 10.67 -7.47
C ILE A 152 21.41 11.96 -7.92
N ASP A 153 20.59 11.85 -8.97
CA ASP A 153 19.83 12.96 -9.58
C ASP A 153 18.32 12.70 -9.67
N ALA A 154 17.86 11.56 -9.16
CA ALA A 154 16.45 11.22 -9.08
C ALA A 154 16.08 10.78 -7.65
N LEU A 155 15.03 11.39 -7.10
CA LEU A 155 14.58 11.16 -5.72
C LEU A 155 13.08 10.82 -5.67
N VAL A 156 12.75 9.71 -5.04
CA VAL A 156 11.37 9.32 -4.72
C VAL A 156 11.12 9.59 -3.25
N VAL A 157 10.12 10.42 -2.95
CA VAL A 157 9.74 10.79 -1.59
C VAL A 157 8.38 10.17 -1.28
N CYS A 158 8.32 9.30 -0.27
CA CYS A 158 7.05 8.78 0.25
C CYS A 158 6.74 9.41 1.61
N GLY A 159 5.57 10.03 1.75
CA GLY A 159 5.20 10.71 2.99
C GLY A 159 3.90 11.49 2.91
N GLY A 160 3.64 12.28 3.95
CA GLY A 160 2.51 13.21 4.00
C GLY A 160 2.75 14.49 3.19
N ASP A 161 1.73 15.35 3.16
CA ASP A 161 1.70 16.68 2.52
C ASP A 161 2.99 17.49 2.76
N GLY A 162 3.38 17.69 4.02
CA GLY A 162 4.52 18.52 4.37
C GLY A 162 5.86 17.99 3.85
N SER A 163 6.00 16.66 3.74
CA SER A 163 7.19 16.05 3.12
C SER A 163 7.23 16.32 1.62
N LEU A 164 6.09 16.21 0.93
CA LEU A 164 6.01 16.42 -0.51
C LEU A 164 6.23 17.88 -0.90
N THR A 165 5.68 18.83 -0.13
CA THR A 165 5.97 20.27 -0.31
C THR A 165 7.44 20.57 -0.08
N GLY A 166 8.06 19.98 0.94
CA GLY A 166 9.50 20.11 1.19
C GLY A 166 10.35 19.58 0.04
N ALA A 167 9.89 18.52 -0.63
CA ALA A 167 10.56 17.96 -1.81
C ALA A 167 10.52 18.93 -3.00
N ASP A 168 9.36 19.50 -3.33
CA ASP A 168 9.27 20.44 -4.47
C ASP A 168 10.05 21.73 -4.24
N LEU A 169 10.06 22.25 -3.00
CA LEU A 169 10.91 23.38 -2.64
C LEU A 169 12.39 23.05 -2.86
N PHE A 170 12.83 21.86 -2.45
CA PHE A 170 14.20 21.41 -2.65
C PHE A 170 14.57 21.26 -4.13
N ARG A 171 13.65 20.77 -4.97
CA ARG A 171 13.80 20.71 -6.43
C ARG A 171 13.93 22.10 -7.05
N SER A 172 13.08 23.03 -6.62
CA SER A 172 13.05 24.39 -7.16
C SER A 172 14.32 25.19 -6.82
N GLU A 173 14.86 24.98 -5.62
CA GLU A 173 16.11 25.61 -5.18
C GLU A 173 17.38 24.91 -5.71
N TRP A 174 17.25 23.72 -6.29
CA TRP A 174 18.37 22.88 -6.73
C TRP A 174 19.40 23.62 -7.61
N PRO A 175 19.02 24.40 -8.64
CA PRO A 175 20.01 25.11 -9.47
C PRO A 175 20.82 26.15 -8.67
N SER A 176 20.19 26.81 -7.70
CA SER A 176 20.85 27.79 -6.82
C SER A 176 21.81 27.10 -5.86
N LEU A 177 21.41 25.95 -5.29
CA LEU A 177 22.23 25.16 -4.38
C LEU A 177 23.47 24.62 -5.10
N ILE A 178 23.30 24.10 -6.31
CA ILE A 178 24.39 23.61 -7.14
C ILE A 178 25.37 24.71 -7.52
N SER A 179 24.88 25.88 -7.94
CA SER A 179 25.74 27.03 -8.28
C SER A 179 26.58 27.46 -7.06
N THR A 180 25.98 27.41 -5.86
CA THR A 180 26.69 27.70 -4.61
C THR A 180 27.76 26.65 -4.33
N LEU A 181 27.43 25.36 -4.43
CA LEU A 181 28.38 24.25 -4.24
C LEU A 181 29.55 24.29 -5.24
N HIS A 182 29.30 24.73 -6.47
CA HIS A 182 30.33 24.93 -7.49
C HIS A 182 31.25 26.10 -7.12
N SER A 183 30.68 27.23 -6.71
CA SER A 183 31.46 28.39 -6.24
C SER A 183 32.32 28.10 -5.01
N GLU A 184 31.86 27.20 -4.13
CA GLU A 184 32.60 26.72 -2.97
C GLU A 184 33.67 25.66 -3.32
N GLY A 185 33.77 25.23 -4.59
CA GLY A 185 34.73 24.24 -5.06
C GLY A 185 34.44 22.80 -4.57
N LYS A 186 33.22 22.52 -4.10
CA LYS A 186 32.84 21.19 -3.57
C LYS A 186 32.44 20.20 -4.65
N ILE A 187 32.03 20.67 -5.83
CA ILE A 187 31.59 19.84 -6.96
C ILE A 187 32.42 20.17 -8.21
N THR A 188 32.64 19.18 -9.07
CA THR A 188 33.37 19.34 -10.33
C THR A 188 32.47 19.87 -11.46
N ASP A 189 33.07 20.43 -12.51
CA ASP A 189 32.35 20.88 -13.71
C ASP A 189 31.59 19.72 -14.40
N GLU A 190 32.14 18.51 -14.33
CA GLU A 190 31.48 17.31 -14.85
C GLU A 190 30.22 16.97 -14.04
N GLN A 191 30.31 17.01 -12.71
CA GLN A 191 29.16 16.79 -11.82
C GLN A 191 28.08 17.85 -12.00
N LEU A 192 28.48 19.11 -12.21
CA LEU A 192 27.57 20.22 -12.50
C LEU A 192 26.76 19.95 -13.78
N SER A 193 27.42 19.55 -14.86
CA SER A 193 26.74 19.26 -16.13
C SER A 193 25.83 18.02 -16.05
N LYS A 194 26.25 16.98 -15.32
CA LYS A 194 25.55 15.70 -15.23
C LYS A 194 24.37 15.72 -14.27
N HIS A 195 24.47 16.47 -13.17
CA HIS A 195 23.48 16.50 -12.08
C HIS A 195 22.82 17.87 -11.91
N GLY A 196 22.85 18.72 -12.94
CA GLY A 196 22.30 20.09 -12.90
C GLY A 196 20.79 20.18 -12.62
N HIS A 197 20.05 19.07 -12.75
CA HIS A 197 18.61 19.02 -12.46
C HIS A 197 18.28 17.85 -11.53
N LEU A 198 17.53 18.13 -10.48
CA LEU A 198 16.92 17.12 -9.61
C LEU A 198 15.54 16.76 -10.13
N ARG A 199 15.28 15.46 -10.26
CA ARG A 199 13.96 14.94 -10.59
C ARG A 199 13.36 14.33 -9.34
N ILE A 200 12.13 14.71 -9.01
CA ILE A 200 11.43 14.24 -7.82
C ILE A 200 10.10 13.62 -8.21
N VAL A 201 9.77 12.51 -7.56
CA VAL A 201 8.42 11.93 -7.57
C VAL A 201 7.93 11.77 -6.14
N GLY A 202 6.69 12.20 -5.90
CA GLY A 202 6.01 12.11 -4.61
C GLY A 202 5.04 10.94 -4.55
N LEU A 203 5.02 10.23 -3.42
CA LEU A 203 4.02 9.22 -3.10
C LEU A 203 3.40 9.52 -1.75
N VAL A 204 2.07 9.52 -1.70
CA VAL A 204 1.34 9.92 -0.50
C VAL A 204 1.19 8.73 0.45
N GLY A 205 1.98 8.75 1.53
CA GLY A 205 1.85 7.83 2.65
C GLY A 205 1.24 8.53 3.85
N SER A 206 -0.04 8.29 4.11
CA SER A 206 -0.79 8.87 5.23
C SER A 206 -1.91 7.89 5.62
N ILE A 207 -2.25 7.87 6.92
CA ILE A 207 -3.45 7.16 7.38
C ILE A 207 -4.71 8.03 7.31
N ASP A 208 -4.52 9.35 7.25
CA ASP A 208 -5.58 10.34 7.45
C ASP A 208 -6.50 10.47 6.22
N ASN A 209 -6.02 10.06 5.04
CA ASN A 209 -6.69 10.25 3.75
C ASN A 209 -7.08 11.70 3.43
N ASP A 210 -6.22 12.64 3.83
CA ASP A 210 -6.43 14.09 3.81
C ASP A 210 -5.77 14.80 2.62
N MET A 211 -5.36 14.06 1.60
CA MET A 211 -4.66 14.62 0.43
C MET A 211 -5.59 14.84 -0.74
N SER A 212 -5.80 16.11 -1.08
CA SER A 212 -6.52 16.52 -2.29
C SER A 212 -5.88 15.92 -3.54
N MET A 213 -6.70 15.66 -4.57
CA MET A 213 -6.30 15.05 -5.86
C MET A 213 -6.00 13.55 -5.83
N THR A 214 -6.09 12.89 -4.67
CA THR A 214 -6.04 11.43 -4.59
C THR A 214 -7.23 10.90 -3.78
N ASP A 215 -7.90 9.87 -4.29
CA ASP A 215 -9.03 9.25 -3.58
C ASP A 215 -8.56 8.48 -2.34
N LEU A 216 -7.36 7.90 -2.41
CA LEU A 216 -6.83 6.96 -1.42
C LEU A 216 -5.32 7.14 -1.21
N THR A 217 -4.97 7.46 0.03
CA THR A 217 -3.59 7.51 0.52
C THR A 217 -3.11 6.15 1.02
N ILE A 218 -1.81 5.90 0.91
CA ILE A 218 -1.20 4.62 1.32
C ILE A 218 -1.21 4.55 2.84
N GLY A 219 -1.96 3.57 3.37
CA GLY A 219 -2.08 3.28 4.80
C GLY A 219 -3.46 3.58 5.39
N ALA A 220 -4.28 4.40 4.73
CA ALA A 220 -5.63 4.71 5.20
C ALA A 220 -6.56 3.48 5.29
N PRO A 221 -6.64 2.59 4.29
CA PRO A 221 -7.37 1.32 4.39
C PRO A 221 -6.88 0.41 5.52
N THR A 222 -5.56 0.37 5.77
CA THR A 222 -5.01 -0.41 6.89
C THR A 222 -5.42 0.18 8.24
N ALA A 223 -5.35 1.50 8.40
CA ALA A 223 -5.80 2.19 9.61
C ALA A 223 -7.29 1.92 9.87
N LEU A 224 -8.13 2.00 8.84
CA LEU A 224 -9.54 1.62 8.92
C LEU A 224 -9.73 0.16 9.39
N HIS A 225 -8.89 -0.76 8.92
CA HIS A 225 -8.92 -2.14 9.39
C HIS A 225 -8.55 -2.28 10.87
N ARG A 226 -7.58 -1.51 11.36
CA ARG A 226 -7.23 -1.49 12.79
C ARG A 226 -8.38 -0.93 13.64
N ILE A 227 -9.04 0.13 13.16
CA ILE A 227 -10.19 0.75 13.83
C ILE A 227 -11.35 -0.25 13.94
N CYS A 228 -11.75 -0.87 12.84
CA CYS A 228 -12.85 -1.83 12.85
C CYS A 228 -12.53 -3.09 13.67
N GLU A 229 -11.29 -3.57 13.66
CA GLU A 229 -10.88 -4.69 14.51
C GLU A 229 -10.99 -4.34 16.00
N ALA A 230 -10.60 -3.12 16.39
CA ALA A 230 -10.78 -2.65 17.76
C ALA A 230 -12.26 -2.51 18.13
N ILE A 231 -13.09 -1.98 17.23
CA ILE A 231 -14.54 -1.88 17.43
C ILE A 231 -15.18 -3.26 17.57
N ASP A 232 -14.80 -4.23 16.74
CA ASP A 232 -15.32 -5.60 16.80
C ASP A 232 -14.95 -6.27 18.13
N ASN A 233 -13.75 -6.02 18.65
CA ASN A 233 -13.34 -6.47 20.00
C ASN A 233 -14.19 -5.81 21.10
N ILE A 234 -14.43 -4.50 21.00
CA ILE A 234 -15.27 -3.74 21.96
C ILE A 234 -16.74 -4.17 21.90
N ASN A 235 -17.24 -4.56 20.72
CA ASN A 235 -18.64 -4.93 20.51
C ASN A 235 -19.09 -6.08 21.41
N SER A 236 -18.19 -7.04 21.69
CA SER A 236 -18.48 -8.18 22.58
C SER A 236 -18.82 -7.71 24.00
N THR A 237 -17.97 -6.87 24.60
CA THR A 237 -18.18 -6.32 25.95
C THR A 237 -19.31 -5.29 26.01
N ALA A 238 -19.51 -4.50 24.93
CA ALA A 238 -20.58 -3.53 24.84
C ALA A 238 -21.97 -4.18 24.88
N THR A 239 -22.13 -5.31 24.18
CA THR A 239 -23.41 -6.02 24.10
C THR A 239 -23.77 -6.71 25.41
N SER A 240 -22.78 -7.27 26.13
CA SER A 240 -22.99 -7.96 27.40
C SER A 240 -23.53 -7.03 28.50
N HIS A 241 -23.06 -5.79 28.55
CA HIS A 241 -23.44 -4.82 29.60
C HIS A 241 -24.41 -3.73 29.12
N SER A 242 -24.89 -3.79 27.89
CA SER A 242 -25.73 -2.75 27.27
C SER A 242 -25.16 -1.32 27.38
N ARG A 243 -23.84 -1.20 27.21
CA ARG A 243 -23.06 0.03 27.42
C ARG A 243 -23.06 0.96 26.21
N ALA A 244 -22.70 2.22 26.48
CA ALA A 244 -22.32 3.18 25.45
C ALA A 244 -20.80 3.30 25.36
N PHE A 245 -20.26 3.32 24.15
CA PHE A 245 -18.84 3.54 23.90
C PHE A 245 -18.66 4.76 23.01
N VAL A 246 -17.77 5.65 23.45
CA VAL A 246 -17.28 6.79 22.67
C VAL A 246 -15.86 6.44 22.22
N LEU A 247 -15.67 6.31 20.91
CA LEU A 247 -14.41 5.89 20.31
C LEU A 247 -13.72 7.09 19.65
N GLU A 248 -12.51 7.41 20.10
CA GLU A 248 -11.70 8.46 19.49
C GLU A 248 -10.77 7.86 18.43
N VAL A 249 -10.86 8.40 17.21
CA VAL A 249 -10.22 7.89 15.99
C VAL A 249 -9.30 8.96 15.40
N MET A 250 -8.15 8.55 14.88
CA MET A 250 -7.20 9.44 14.20
C MET A 250 -7.74 9.92 12.85
N GLY A 251 -7.12 10.96 12.30
CA GLY A 251 -7.49 11.53 10.99
C GLY A 251 -7.06 12.99 10.82
N ARG A 252 -6.37 13.55 11.81
CA ARG A 252 -5.96 14.94 11.94
C ARG A 252 -7.16 15.88 11.80
N HIS A 253 -7.30 16.53 10.66
CA HIS A 253 -8.41 17.42 10.33
C HIS A 253 -9.34 16.82 9.26
N CYS A 254 -9.24 15.51 9.05
CA CYS A 254 -10.09 14.75 8.14
C CYS A 254 -10.89 13.68 8.91
N GLY A 255 -12.18 13.62 8.65
CA GLY A 255 -13.13 12.66 9.21
C GLY A 255 -13.28 11.37 8.40
N TRP A 256 -12.48 11.14 7.35
CA TRP A 256 -12.62 9.97 6.47
C TRP A 256 -12.59 8.64 7.24
N LEU A 257 -11.65 8.49 8.17
CA LEU A 257 -11.53 7.30 9.02
C LEU A 257 -12.74 7.13 9.93
N ALA A 258 -13.19 8.19 10.60
CA ALA A 258 -14.36 8.15 11.47
C ALA A 258 -15.65 7.86 10.70
N LEU A 259 -15.83 8.45 9.52
CA LEU A 259 -16.97 8.23 8.64
C LEU A 259 -17.05 6.78 8.16
N LEU A 260 -15.97 6.25 7.57
CA LEU A 260 -15.96 4.87 7.08
C LEU A 260 -16.02 3.87 8.23
N ALA A 261 -15.38 4.12 9.36
CA ALA A 261 -15.52 3.28 10.54
C ALA A 261 -16.97 3.27 11.04
N GLY A 262 -17.65 4.43 11.02
CA GLY A 262 -19.06 4.56 11.41
C GLY A 262 -19.98 3.73 10.53
N VAL A 263 -19.82 3.84 9.20
CA VAL A 263 -20.60 3.04 8.24
C VAL A 263 -20.30 1.55 8.40
N SER A 264 -19.03 1.17 8.56
CA SER A 264 -18.62 -0.24 8.62
C SER A 264 -18.92 -0.92 9.96
N ALA A 265 -19.04 -0.16 11.04
CA ALA A 265 -19.36 -0.69 12.37
C ALA A 265 -20.83 -0.52 12.77
N GLY A 266 -21.61 0.27 12.02
CA GLY A 266 -22.98 0.63 12.40
C GLY A 266 -23.03 1.53 13.63
N ALA A 267 -22.21 2.58 13.63
CA ALA A 267 -22.21 3.61 14.67
C ALA A 267 -23.57 4.32 14.73
N ASP A 268 -23.98 4.69 15.94
CA ASP A 268 -25.22 5.43 16.20
C ASP A 268 -25.07 6.90 15.85
N PHE A 269 -23.89 7.46 16.08
CA PHE A 269 -23.57 8.84 15.78
C PHE A 269 -22.07 8.98 15.47
N ILE A 270 -21.72 9.94 14.61
CA ILE A 270 -20.34 10.25 14.26
C ILE A 270 -20.08 11.75 14.36
N PHE A 271 -18.88 12.12 14.78
CA PHE A 271 -18.40 13.49 14.76
C PHE A 271 -17.22 13.61 13.81
N ILE A 272 -17.39 14.41 12.76
CA ILE A 272 -16.37 14.66 11.74
C ILE A 272 -16.18 16.17 11.53
N PRO A 273 -14.94 16.65 11.31
CA PRO A 273 -14.67 18.07 11.10
C PRO A 273 -15.34 18.64 9.85
N GLU A 274 -15.57 17.84 8.81
CA GLU A 274 -16.16 18.30 7.55
C GLU A 274 -17.67 18.60 7.66
N ARG A 275 -18.33 18.06 8.69
CA ARG A 275 -19.74 18.29 8.97
C ARG A 275 -19.91 18.54 10.46
N PRO A 276 -19.52 19.75 10.95
CA PRO A 276 -19.77 20.11 12.33
C PRO A 276 -21.29 20.13 12.59
N PRO A 277 -21.73 19.84 13.82
CA PRO A 277 -23.13 19.96 14.19
C PRO A 277 -23.65 21.38 13.90
N GLN A 278 -24.83 21.48 13.29
CA GLN A 278 -25.37 22.76 12.83
C GLN A 278 -26.11 23.54 13.91
N THR A 279 -26.62 22.84 14.92
CA THR A 279 -27.33 23.42 16.06
C THR A 279 -26.40 23.52 17.26
N ASP A 280 -26.57 24.58 18.06
CA ASP A 280 -25.86 24.71 19.33
C ASP A 280 -26.31 23.66 20.37
N SER A 281 -27.45 22.98 20.11
CA SER A 281 -28.03 21.91 20.92
C SER A 281 -27.83 20.53 20.30
N TRP A 282 -26.67 20.28 19.68
CA TRP A 282 -26.38 18.98 19.06
C TRP A 282 -26.36 17.83 20.07
N GLU A 283 -26.15 18.12 21.36
CA GLU A 283 -26.25 17.14 22.43
C GLU A 283 -27.65 16.54 22.49
N ASP A 284 -28.70 17.35 22.26
CA ASP A 284 -30.08 16.89 22.29
C ASP A 284 -30.41 16.04 21.06
N GLU A 285 -29.96 16.45 19.87
CA GLU A 285 -30.12 15.66 18.64
C GLU A 285 -29.44 14.29 18.76
N MET A 286 -28.23 14.24 19.30
CA MET A 286 -27.52 13.00 19.56
C MET A 286 -28.28 12.13 20.57
N CYS A 287 -28.77 12.73 21.66
CA CYS A 287 -29.50 11.99 22.69
C CYS A 287 -30.82 11.42 22.16
N GLU A 288 -31.55 12.17 21.34
CA GLU A 288 -32.78 11.72 20.70
C GLU A 288 -32.52 10.56 19.73
N ALA A 289 -31.53 10.69 18.85
CA ALA A 289 -31.15 9.63 17.91
C ALA A 289 -30.79 8.31 18.61
N ILE A 290 -29.98 8.40 19.68
CA ILE A 290 -29.56 7.23 20.45
C ILE A 290 -30.73 6.62 21.22
N SER A 291 -31.64 7.45 21.76
CA SER A 291 -32.84 6.98 22.46
C SER A 291 -33.75 6.20 21.52
N MET A 292 -34.02 6.73 20.32
CA MET A 292 -34.79 6.02 19.29
C MET A 292 -34.19 4.66 18.94
N HIS A 293 -32.86 4.57 18.76
CA HIS A 293 -32.21 3.29 18.46
C HIS A 293 -32.36 2.28 19.60
N ARG A 294 -32.33 2.74 20.86
CA ARG A 294 -32.50 1.88 22.04
C ARG A 294 -33.95 1.43 22.22
N GLU A 295 -34.92 2.28 21.94
CA GLU A 295 -36.35 1.93 21.95
C GLU A 295 -36.68 0.84 20.92
N VAL A 296 -36.05 0.89 19.74
CA VAL A 296 -36.13 -0.18 18.72
C VAL A 296 -35.48 -1.48 19.19
N GLY A 297 -34.70 -1.45 20.27
CA GLY A 297 -34.12 -2.63 20.92
C GLY A 297 -32.60 -2.77 20.77
N LYS A 298 -31.89 -1.76 20.26
CA LYS A 298 -30.42 -1.80 20.14
C LYS A 298 -29.80 -1.74 21.54
N ARG A 299 -29.13 -2.83 21.96
CA ARG A 299 -28.54 -2.95 23.30
C ARG A 299 -27.25 -2.13 23.48
N LYS A 300 -26.49 -1.95 22.41
CA LYS A 300 -25.20 -1.26 22.41
C LYS A 300 -25.32 0.10 21.74
N THR A 301 -24.56 1.07 22.25
CA THR A 301 -24.44 2.39 21.64
C THR A 301 -22.98 2.64 21.29
N LEU A 302 -22.70 3.03 20.05
CA LEU A 302 -21.36 3.35 19.56
C LEU A 302 -21.36 4.74 18.95
N VAL A 303 -20.59 5.65 19.54
CA VAL A 303 -20.34 6.99 19.01
C VAL A 303 -18.88 7.10 18.60
N ILE A 304 -18.60 7.53 17.38
CA ILE A 304 -17.23 7.68 16.87
C ILE A 304 -16.90 9.16 16.75
N VAL A 305 -15.79 9.58 17.34
CA VAL A 305 -15.31 10.96 17.36
C VAL A 305 -13.98 11.02 16.63
N ALA A 306 -13.91 11.79 15.55
CA ALA A 306 -12.63 12.11 14.90
C ALA A 306 -11.79 13.02 15.82
N GLU A 307 -10.47 12.85 15.85
CA GLU A 307 -9.58 13.67 16.70
C GLU A 307 -9.67 15.18 16.40
N GLY A 308 -9.99 15.54 15.15
CA GLY A 308 -10.20 16.91 14.70
C GLY A 308 -11.64 17.41 14.82
N ALA A 309 -12.56 16.67 15.45
CA ALA A 309 -13.96 17.07 15.54
C ALA A 309 -14.14 18.42 16.27
N HIS A 310 -14.97 19.28 15.70
CA HIS A 310 -15.31 20.59 16.27
C HIS A 310 -16.77 20.93 16.02
N ASP A 311 -17.29 21.89 16.79
CA ASP A 311 -18.63 22.46 16.60
C ASP A 311 -18.65 23.55 15.51
N SER A 312 -19.83 24.13 15.29
CA SER A 312 -20.06 25.26 14.38
C SER A 312 -19.24 26.51 14.77
N ASN A 313 -18.90 26.65 16.04
CA ASN A 313 -18.10 27.74 16.61
C ASN A 313 -16.60 27.43 16.65
N LEU A 314 -16.15 26.36 15.98
CA LEU A 314 -14.76 25.87 15.95
C LEU A 314 -14.21 25.43 17.31
N LYS A 315 -15.09 25.18 18.29
CA LYS A 315 -14.71 24.61 19.59
C LYS A 315 -14.53 23.09 19.43
N PRO A 316 -13.40 22.53 19.89
CA PRO A 316 -13.13 21.11 19.74
C PRO A 316 -14.12 20.26 20.56
N ILE A 317 -14.69 19.24 19.93
CA ILE A 317 -15.57 18.26 20.56
C ILE A 317 -14.70 17.08 21.02
N ARG A 318 -14.48 16.97 22.34
CA ARG A 318 -13.67 15.91 22.93
C ARG A 318 -14.51 14.67 23.25
N ALA A 319 -13.90 13.49 23.12
CA ALA A 319 -14.56 12.23 23.45
C ALA A 319 -15.03 12.16 24.93
N ASP A 320 -14.28 12.75 25.86
CA ASP A 320 -14.69 12.85 27.27
C ASP A 320 -15.98 13.66 27.46
N TYR A 321 -16.11 14.78 26.73
CA TYR A 321 -17.33 15.60 26.81
C TYR A 321 -18.55 14.83 26.29
N VAL A 322 -18.38 14.13 25.16
CA VAL A 322 -19.46 13.28 24.61
C VAL A 322 -19.85 12.16 25.59
N ARG A 323 -18.89 11.55 26.30
CA ARG A 323 -19.18 10.56 27.36
C ARG A 323 -20.04 11.18 28.46
N ASP A 324 -19.64 12.35 28.95
CA ASP A 324 -20.32 13.03 30.06
C ASP A 324 -21.77 13.37 29.67
N VAL A 325 -21.99 13.86 28.45
CA VAL A 325 -23.34 14.09 27.89
C VAL A 325 -24.19 12.80 27.89
N LEU A 326 -23.63 11.68 27.43
CA LEU A 326 -24.35 10.39 27.39
C LEU A 326 -24.66 9.84 28.79
N THR A 327 -23.79 10.09 29.77
CA THR A 327 -24.00 9.64 31.14
C THR A 327 -24.96 10.54 31.91
N GLU A 328 -24.86 11.86 31.78
CA GLU A 328 -25.70 12.82 32.51
C GLU A 328 -27.12 12.91 31.93
N ARG A 329 -27.26 13.00 30.60
CA ARG A 329 -28.59 13.20 29.96
C ARG A 329 -29.36 11.89 29.77
N LEU A 330 -28.70 10.83 29.34
CA LEU A 330 -29.33 9.54 29.04
C LEU A 330 -29.17 8.48 30.14
N GLY A 331 -28.38 8.75 31.18
CA GLY A 331 -28.14 7.78 32.26
C GLY A 331 -27.39 6.52 31.81
N LEU A 332 -26.63 6.59 30.71
CA LEU A 332 -25.94 5.43 30.16
C LEU A 332 -24.59 5.19 30.84
N ASP A 333 -24.25 3.91 31.06
CA ASP A 333 -22.89 3.51 31.44
C ASP A 333 -21.97 3.67 30.23
N SER A 334 -21.35 4.84 30.13
CA SER A 334 -20.53 5.28 29.01
C SER A 334 -19.03 5.11 29.29
N ARG A 335 -18.27 4.68 28.27
CA ARG A 335 -16.81 4.56 28.33
C ARG A 335 -16.16 5.23 27.12
N VAL A 336 -15.00 5.83 27.34
CA VAL A 336 -14.17 6.39 26.26
C VAL A 336 -13.06 5.40 25.95
N THR A 337 -12.82 5.16 24.67
CA THR A 337 -11.68 4.40 24.19
C THR A 337 -10.96 5.20 23.13
N THR A 338 -9.73 5.62 23.42
CA THR A 338 -8.85 6.27 22.46
C THR A 338 -7.91 5.24 21.86
N LEU A 339 -8.04 4.96 20.56
CA LEU A 339 -7.27 3.91 19.89
C LEU A 339 -5.78 4.27 19.75
N GLY A 340 -5.48 5.57 19.63
CA GLY A 340 -4.11 6.07 19.50
C GLY A 340 -3.35 5.42 18.34
N HIS A 341 -2.06 5.13 18.56
CA HIS A 341 -1.12 4.72 17.53
C HIS A 341 -1.29 3.28 17.02
N ILE A 342 -2.19 2.48 17.60
CA ILE A 342 -2.56 1.16 17.06
C ILE A 342 -3.07 1.30 15.61
N GLN A 343 -3.63 2.47 15.26
CA GLN A 343 -4.11 2.83 13.93
C GLN A 343 -2.99 3.02 12.89
N ARG A 344 -1.77 3.36 13.31
CA ARG A 344 -0.60 3.53 12.43
C ARG A 344 0.17 2.23 12.22
N GLY A 345 0.15 1.36 13.23
CA GLY A 345 0.87 0.10 13.23
C GLY A 345 0.16 -1.04 12.51
N GLY A 346 0.77 -2.22 12.60
CA GLY A 346 0.26 -3.45 12.01
C GLY A 346 0.76 -3.70 10.59
N ARG A 347 0.52 -4.92 10.11
CA ARG A 347 0.89 -5.29 8.74
C ARG A 347 -0.06 -4.60 7.76
N PRO A 348 0.44 -4.07 6.62
CA PRO A 348 -0.41 -3.44 5.63
C PRO A 348 -1.50 -4.41 5.16
N CYS A 349 -2.71 -3.91 5.01
CA CYS A 349 -3.81 -4.65 4.45
C CYS A 349 -3.55 -4.95 2.97
N ALA A 350 -4.33 -5.87 2.42
CA ALA A 350 -4.16 -6.29 1.05
C ALA A 350 -4.33 -5.17 0.01
N PHE A 351 -5.14 -4.15 0.33
CA PHE A 351 -5.38 -3.01 -0.56
C PHE A 351 -4.15 -2.09 -0.59
N ASP A 352 -3.57 -1.73 0.56
CA ASP A 352 -2.38 -0.87 0.62
C ASP A 352 -1.14 -1.51 -0.01
N ARG A 353 -0.95 -2.83 0.13
CA ARG A 353 0.14 -3.54 -0.57
C ARG A 353 0.01 -3.48 -2.09
N ILE A 354 -1.23 -3.54 -2.56
CA ILE A 354 -1.60 -3.51 -3.97
C ILE A 354 -1.42 -2.09 -4.48
N LEU A 355 -2.12 -1.11 -3.92
CA LEU A 355 -2.15 0.30 -4.37
C LEU A 355 -0.76 0.81 -4.74
N VAL A 356 0.25 0.47 -3.94
CA VAL A 356 1.64 0.75 -4.24
C VAL A 356 2.09 0.19 -5.59
N SER A 357 2.01 -1.12 -5.79
CA SER A 357 2.47 -1.77 -7.03
C SER A 357 1.77 -1.23 -8.29
N TRP A 358 0.65 -0.54 -8.09
CA TRP A 358 -0.26 -0.05 -9.11
C TRP A 358 0.13 1.35 -9.55
N LEU A 359 0.38 2.23 -8.58
CA LEU A 359 1.00 3.54 -8.81
C LEU A 359 2.35 3.39 -9.53
N PHE A 360 3.10 2.31 -9.27
CA PHE A 360 4.35 2.01 -9.97
C PHE A 360 4.16 1.44 -11.39
N GLY A 361 3.16 0.58 -11.61
CA GLY A 361 2.91 -0.05 -12.91
C GLY A 361 2.42 0.94 -13.98
N SER A 362 1.73 2.01 -13.59
CA SER A 362 1.16 2.96 -14.54
C SER A 362 2.01 4.20 -14.82
N SER A 363 2.95 4.60 -13.94
CA SER A 363 3.52 5.96 -14.08
C SER A 363 4.94 6.22 -13.54
N VAL A 364 5.40 5.54 -12.49
CA VAL A 364 6.57 6.06 -11.75
C VAL A 364 7.94 5.62 -12.31
N VAL A 365 8.00 4.59 -13.17
CA VAL A 365 9.29 4.01 -13.61
C VAL A 365 9.48 3.99 -15.13
N HIS A 366 8.52 4.52 -15.90
CA HIS A 366 8.81 5.02 -17.24
C HIS A 366 9.56 6.35 -17.13
N PHE A 367 10.80 6.28 -16.65
CA PHE A 367 11.68 7.43 -16.49
C PHE A 367 12.38 7.84 -17.80
N SER A 368 11.86 7.34 -18.92
CA SER A 368 12.20 7.76 -20.28
C SER A 368 10.92 7.65 -21.09
N LEU A 369 10.34 8.80 -21.47
CA LEU A 369 9.10 8.97 -22.25
C LEU A 369 7.82 8.78 -21.42
N VAL A 370 7.10 9.88 -21.18
CA VAL A 370 5.66 10.06 -21.50
C VAL A 370 5.18 11.35 -20.83
N THR A 371 4.88 12.34 -21.68
CA THR A 371 3.84 13.33 -21.50
C THR A 371 2.47 12.65 -21.61
N CYS A 372 1.61 12.82 -20.61
CA CYS A 372 0.14 12.75 -20.67
C CYS A 372 -0.54 11.39 -21.02
N ASP A 373 -1.78 11.31 -20.53
CA ASP A 373 -2.84 10.30 -20.72
C ASP A 373 -2.68 8.97 -19.98
N VAL A 374 -3.31 8.92 -18.80
CA VAL A 374 -3.54 7.70 -18.02
C VAL A 374 -5.02 7.33 -18.19
N ASP A 375 -5.30 6.31 -19.00
CA ASP A 375 -6.60 5.66 -19.02
C ASP A 375 -6.76 4.82 -17.76
N ASP A 376 -7.70 5.24 -16.91
CA ASP A 376 -8.12 4.59 -15.68
C ASP A 376 -8.82 3.26 -15.99
N ASN A 377 -8.18 2.12 -15.71
CA ASN A 377 -8.87 0.86 -15.42
C ASN A 377 -7.87 -0.21 -15.00
N LEU A 378 -7.69 -0.49 -13.70
CA LEU A 378 -7.10 -1.77 -13.31
C LEU A 378 -7.43 -2.14 -11.82
N LEU A 379 -7.54 -3.43 -11.45
CA LEU A 379 -7.68 -4.01 -10.07
C LEU A 379 -6.93 -5.41 -9.85
N LEU A 380 -6.62 -5.76 -8.59
CA LEU A 380 -6.22 -7.08 -8.02
C LEU A 380 -5.41 -8.15 -8.81
N LEU A 381 -4.14 -8.39 -8.40
CA LEU A 381 -3.47 -9.70 -8.16
C LEU A 381 -1.95 -9.51 -7.88
N GLY A 382 -1.51 -9.36 -6.63
CA GLY A 382 -0.06 -9.20 -6.34
C GLY A 382 0.35 -9.22 -4.85
N LYS A 383 -0.43 -9.88 -3.99
CA LYS A 383 -0.42 -9.65 -2.53
C LYS A 383 0.69 -10.34 -1.73
N THR A 384 1.36 -11.33 -2.31
CA THR A 384 2.21 -12.29 -1.56
C THR A 384 3.68 -12.27 -1.95
N GLY A 385 4.07 -11.48 -2.97
CA GLY A 385 5.38 -11.61 -3.59
C GLY A 385 5.59 -13.00 -4.22
N ALA A 386 4.50 -13.64 -4.67
CA ALA A 386 4.56 -14.92 -5.35
C ALA A 386 5.56 -14.86 -6.50
N SER A 387 6.37 -15.90 -6.61
CA SER A 387 7.39 -16.02 -7.66
C SER A 387 6.76 -16.41 -8.99
N LEU A 388 5.69 -17.23 -8.94
CA LEU A 388 4.97 -17.78 -10.08
C LEU A 388 3.46 -17.77 -9.80
N VAL A 389 2.65 -17.50 -10.84
CA VAL A 389 1.19 -17.47 -10.75
C VAL A 389 0.55 -18.21 -11.93
N TYR A 390 -0.21 -19.27 -11.64
CA TYR A 390 -0.97 -20.03 -12.63
C TYR A 390 -2.44 -19.67 -12.61
N THR A 391 -2.97 -19.27 -13.77
CA THR A 391 -4.34 -18.77 -13.94
C THR A 391 -5.10 -19.56 -15.02
N PRO A 392 -6.43 -19.74 -14.91
CA PRO A 392 -7.22 -20.49 -15.91
C PRO A 392 -7.30 -19.84 -17.29
N GLU A 393 -7.04 -18.54 -17.39
CA GLU A 393 -7.09 -17.75 -18.62
C GLU A 393 -5.93 -18.09 -19.55
N GLN A 394 -4.72 -18.24 -19.00
CA GLN A 394 -3.53 -18.62 -19.77
C GLN A 394 -3.34 -20.13 -19.84
N GLY A 395 -3.92 -20.87 -18.90
CA GLY A 395 -3.72 -22.30 -18.79
C GLY A 395 -2.29 -22.65 -18.35
N MET A 396 -1.90 -23.89 -18.57
CA MET A 396 -0.58 -24.42 -18.21
C MET A 396 -0.12 -25.40 -19.29
N ASP A 397 1.10 -25.24 -19.77
CA ASP A 397 1.76 -26.14 -20.72
C ASP A 397 3.12 -26.62 -20.16
N LEU A 398 3.71 -27.61 -20.83
CA LEU A 398 4.99 -28.20 -20.40
C LEU A 398 6.17 -27.24 -20.56
N ASP A 399 6.12 -26.35 -21.55
CA ASP A 399 7.20 -25.42 -21.83
C ASP A 399 7.28 -24.32 -20.76
N MET A 400 6.12 -23.80 -20.32
CA MET A 400 5.98 -22.89 -19.18
C MET A 400 6.48 -23.56 -17.90
N LEU A 401 6.08 -24.80 -17.63
CA LEU A 401 6.52 -25.53 -16.43
C LEU A 401 8.03 -25.77 -16.43
N ARG A 402 8.61 -26.10 -17.59
CA ARG A 402 10.06 -26.24 -17.76
C ARG A 402 10.78 -24.91 -17.52
N ALA A 403 10.26 -23.82 -18.06
CA ALA A 403 10.76 -22.46 -17.82
C ALA A 403 10.71 -22.10 -16.32
N ASP A 404 9.65 -22.50 -15.63
CA ASP A 404 9.44 -22.23 -14.20
C ASP A 404 10.39 -23.00 -13.29
N VAL A 405 10.61 -24.28 -13.59
CA VAL A 405 11.61 -25.10 -12.92
C VAL A 405 13.00 -24.48 -13.11
N LYS A 406 13.34 -24.08 -14.34
CA LYS A 406 14.61 -23.42 -14.65
C LYS A 406 14.76 -22.11 -13.87
N PHE A 407 13.73 -21.27 -13.85
CA PHE A 407 13.69 -20.03 -13.09
C PHE A 407 13.94 -20.27 -11.60
N LEU A 408 13.22 -21.21 -10.98
CA LEU A 408 13.39 -21.54 -9.56
C LEU A 408 14.80 -22.05 -9.27
N LYS A 409 15.35 -22.95 -10.10
CA LYS A 409 16.72 -23.47 -9.95
C LYS A 409 17.76 -22.36 -10.03
N ILE A 410 17.61 -21.42 -10.97
CA ILE A 410 18.48 -20.24 -11.06
C ILE A 410 18.33 -19.38 -9.80
N ARG A 411 17.10 -19.06 -9.38
CA ARG A 411 16.85 -18.21 -8.21
C ARG A 411 17.38 -18.81 -6.92
N TYR A 412 17.16 -20.09 -6.65
CA TYR A 412 17.71 -20.78 -5.48
C TYR A 412 19.23 -20.96 -5.58
N GLY A 413 19.76 -21.19 -6.79
CA GLY A 413 21.21 -21.24 -7.00
C GLY A 413 21.92 -19.91 -6.75
N LEU A 414 21.20 -18.79 -6.87
CA LEU A 414 21.68 -17.47 -6.51
C LEU A 414 21.54 -17.18 -5.01
N ASP A 415 20.86 -18.00 -4.21
CA ASP A 415 20.70 -17.78 -2.76
C ASP A 415 22.01 -17.89 -1.98
N ALA A 416 22.10 -17.14 -0.88
CA ALA A 416 23.29 -17.16 -0.04
C ALA A 416 23.35 -18.50 0.69
N LYS A 417 24.51 -19.18 0.63
CA LYS A 417 24.69 -20.48 1.28
C LYS A 417 24.38 -20.37 2.78
N GLY A 418 23.52 -21.26 3.28
CA GLY A 418 23.13 -21.30 4.69
C GLY A 418 21.94 -20.40 5.07
N LYS A 419 21.42 -19.58 4.16
CA LYS A 419 20.13 -18.90 4.34
C LYS A 419 19.02 -19.64 3.61
N SER A 420 17.98 -20.04 4.34
CA SER A 420 16.79 -20.64 3.74
C SER A 420 15.80 -19.53 3.38
N GLU A 421 15.51 -19.42 2.10
CA GLU A 421 14.73 -18.33 1.53
C GLU A 421 13.45 -18.86 0.88
N GLY A 422 12.31 -18.61 1.53
CA GLY A 422 11.02 -19.12 1.09
C GLY A 422 10.51 -18.43 -0.17
N ARG A 423 9.99 -19.21 -1.13
CA ARG A 423 9.28 -18.72 -2.32
C ARG A 423 7.90 -19.32 -2.40
N LEU A 424 6.93 -18.51 -2.82
CA LEU A 424 5.54 -18.93 -2.95
C LEU A 424 5.17 -19.06 -4.44
N VAL A 425 4.52 -20.16 -4.79
CA VAL A 425 3.86 -20.36 -6.07
C VAL A 425 2.35 -20.32 -5.81
N ILE A 426 1.63 -19.46 -6.54
CA ILE A 426 0.18 -19.39 -6.45
C ILE A 426 -0.42 -20.08 -7.66
N ARG A 427 -1.39 -20.94 -7.40
CA ARG A 427 -2.13 -21.63 -8.43
C ARG A 427 -3.62 -21.45 -8.19
N ASN A 428 -4.34 -21.13 -9.25
CA ASN A 428 -5.80 -21.30 -9.28
C ASN A 428 -6.16 -22.78 -9.47
N GLU A 429 -7.15 -23.27 -8.73
CA GLU A 429 -7.63 -24.66 -8.80
C GLU A 429 -8.02 -25.08 -10.22
N CYS A 430 -8.68 -24.19 -10.95
CA CYS A 430 -9.15 -24.39 -12.32
C CYS A 430 -8.08 -24.12 -13.39
N ALA A 431 -6.82 -23.85 -13.02
CA ALA A 431 -5.76 -23.54 -13.98
C ALA A 431 -5.49 -24.69 -14.96
N SER A 432 -5.51 -25.93 -14.45
CA SER A 432 -5.44 -27.14 -15.27
C SER A 432 -6.07 -28.31 -14.54
N LYS A 433 -6.76 -29.17 -15.28
CA LYS A 433 -7.28 -30.46 -14.77
C LYS A 433 -6.21 -31.55 -14.71
N VAL A 434 -5.15 -31.42 -15.51
CA VAL A 434 -4.11 -32.44 -15.68
C VAL A 434 -2.97 -32.19 -14.70
N TYR A 435 -2.36 -31.02 -14.78
CA TYR A 435 -1.36 -30.61 -13.80
C TYR A 435 -2.12 -30.31 -12.53
N THR A 436 -2.08 -31.18 -11.51
CA THR A 436 -2.69 -30.96 -10.18
C THR A 436 -1.68 -30.34 -9.20
N THR A 437 -2.15 -29.82 -8.06
CA THR A 437 -1.25 -29.17 -7.09
C THR A 437 -0.26 -30.19 -6.53
N ASP A 438 -0.70 -31.43 -6.32
CA ASP A 438 0.18 -32.54 -5.93
C ASP A 438 1.23 -32.82 -7.01
N MET A 439 0.82 -32.95 -8.28
CA MET A 439 1.76 -33.16 -9.39
C MET A 439 2.80 -32.04 -9.49
N LEU A 440 2.39 -30.77 -9.37
CA LEU A 440 3.32 -29.65 -9.40
C LEU A 440 4.29 -29.69 -8.23
N THR A 441 3.79 -30.05 -7.05
CA THR A 441 4.62 -30.17 -5.84
C THR A 441 5.67 -31.24 -6.05
N ASP A 442 5.26 -32.46 -6.43
CA ASP A 442 6.20 -33.57 -6.62
C ASP A 442 7.18 -33.30 -7.77
N MET A 443 6.73 -32.67 -8.86
CA MET A 443 7.60 -32.22 -9.95
C MET A 443 8.65 -31.22 -9.46
N PHE A 444 8.25 -30.18 -8.71
CA PHE A 444 9.20 -29.21 -8.15
C PHE A 444 10.15 -29.85 -7.13
N ARG A 445 9.71 -30.87 -6.39
CA ARG A 445 10.55 -31.62 -5.44
C ARG A 445 11.61 -32.43 -6.19
N GLU A 446 11.19 -33.19 -7.19
CA GLU A 446 12.08 -34.03 -8.00
C GLU A 446 13.10 -33.18 -8.76
N GLU A 447 12.64 -32.13 -9.44
CA GLU A 447 13.50 -31.23 -10.21
C GLU A 447 14.38 -30.34 -9.34
N GLY A 448 13.92 -30.00 -8.13
CA GLY A 448 14.69 -29.27 -7.14
C GLY A 448 15.87 -30.09 -6.63
N GLY A 449 15.74 -31.42 -6.55
CA GLY A 449 16.77 -32.32 -6.05
C GLY A 449 17.25 -31.89 -4.66
N GLY A 450 18.56 -31.67 -4.51
CA GLY A 450 19.13 -31.16 -3.26
C GLY A 450 19.09 -29.63 -3.08
N LEU A 451 18.57 -28.86 -4.06
CA LEU A 451 18.59 -27.39 -4.00
C LEU A 451 17.45 -26.81 -3.17
N PHE A 452 16.23 -27.34 -3.33
CA PHE A 452 15.06 -26.89 -2.59
C PHE A 452 13.99 -28.00 -2.51
N ASP A 453 13.15 -27.93 -1.49
CA ASP A 453 11.96 -28.78 -1.33
C ASP A 453 10.69 -27.97 -1.66
N SER A 454 9.60 -28.68 -1.96
CA SER A 454 8.30 -28.10 -2.26
C SER A 454 7.22 -28.68 -1.36
N ARG A 455 6.33 -27.81 -0.90
CA ARG A 455 5.14 -28.15 -0.13
C ARG A 455 3.98 -27.32 -0.67
N TYR A 456 2.78 -27.87 -0.63
CA TYR A 456 1.58 -27.12 -0.94
C TYR A 456 0.75 -26.86 0.32
N ALA A 457 -0.03 -25.79 0.26
CA ALA A 457 -1.08 -25.51 1.22
C ALA A 457 -2.35 -25.18 0.45
N SER A 458 -3.41 -25.95 0.66
CA SER A 458 -4.73 -25.64 0.12
C SER A 458 -5.51 -24.85 1.17
N LEU A 459 -5.87 -23.61 0.84
CA LEU A 459 -6.61 -22.73 1.75
C LEU A 459 -8.10 -23.08 1.85
N GLY A 460 -8.65 -23.69 0.79
CA GLY A 460 -10.06 -24.12 0.74
C GLY A 460 -11.05 -23.01 1.13
N HIS A 461 -11.99 -23.33 2.02
CA HIS A 461 -13.07 -22.44 2.44
C HIS A 461 -12.62 -21.27 3.32
N ILE A 462 -11.38 -21.27 3.84
CA ILE A 462 -10.83 -20.13 4.60
C ILE A 462 -10.79 -18.87 3.71
N LEU A 463 -10.75 -19.04 2.39
CA LEU A 463 -10.82 -17.95 1.40
C LEU A 463 -12.14 -17.17 1.45
N GLN A 464 -13.23 -17.74 1.99
CA GLN A 464 -14.49 -17.01 2.20
C GLN A 464 -14.35 -15.93 3.29
N GLY A 465 -13.29 -16.01 4.10
CA GLY A 465 -13.07 -15.13 5.24
C GLY A 465 -13.95 -15.49 6.43
N GLY A 466 -13.67 -14.84 7.56
CA GLY A 466 -14.54 -14.88 8.74
C GLY A 466 -15.35 -13.59 8.82
N VAL A 467 -14.68 -12.55 9.28
CA VAL A 467 -15.26 -11.21 9.42
C VAL A 467 -15.00 -10.40 8.14
N PRO A 468 -16.02 -9.78 7.51
CA PRO A 468 -15.83 -9.01 6.29
C PRO A 468 -14.96 -7.78 6.54
N THR A 469 -14.14 -7.42 5.53
CA THR A 469 -13.24 -6.27 5.63
C THR A 469 -14.03 -4.96 5.72
N PRO A 470 -13.48 -3.90 6.32
CA PRO A 470 -14.19 -2.62 6.42
C PRO A 470 -14.57 -2.03 5.06
N MET A 471 -13.73 -2.22 4.05
CA MET A 471 -14.02 -1.77 2.69
C MET A 471 -15.20 -2.52 2.09
N ASP A 472 -15.31 -3.83 2.32
CA ASP A 472 -16.47 -4.62 1.86
C ASP A 472 -17.74 -4.22 2.60
N ARG A 473 -17.68 -3.96 3.91
CA ARG A 473 -18.83 -3.48 4.70
C ARG A 473 -19.35 -2.14 4.17
N ALA A 474 -18.45 -1.16 4.01
CA ALA A 474 -18.82 0.16 3.50
C ALA A 474 -19.34 0.11 2.06
N ARG A 475 -18.68 -0.69 1.19
CA ARG A 475 -19.14 -0.87 -0.21
C ARG A 475 -20.51 -1.55 -0.26
N ALA A 476 -20.74 -2.59 0.54
CA ALA A 476 -22.02 -3.26 0.60
C ALA A 476 -23.15 -2.27 0.97
N ALA A 477 -22.96 -1.49 2.03
CA ALA A 477 -23.92 -0.46 2.44
C ALA A 477 -24.20 0.54 1.29
N ARG A 478 -23.14 1.03 0.62
CA ARG A 478 -23.26 1.97 -0.50
C ARG A 478 -24.03 1.37 -1.68
N LEU A 479 -23.69 0.14 -2.09
CA LEU A 479 -24.34 -0.53 -3.21
C LEU A 479 -25.81 -0.83 -2.91
N SER A 480 -26.12 -1.30 -1.70
CA SER A 480 -27.49 -1.56 -1.27
C SER A 480 -28.38 -0.32 -1.32
N LEU A 481 -27.90 0.83 -0.81
CA LEU A 481 -28.64 2.08 -0.86
C LEU A 481 -28.89 2.55 -2.31
N ARG A 482 -27.90 2.39 -3.19
CA ARG A 482 -28.05 2.71 -4.62
C ARG A 482 -29.05 1.79 -5.32
N CYS A 483 -29.09 0.51 -4.97
CA CYS A 483 -30.11 -0.42 -5.48
C CYS A 483 -31.52 -0.03 -5.02
N MET A 484 -31.70 0.42 -3.78
CA MET A 484 -33.01 0.88 -3.33
C MET A 484 -33.45 2.14 -4.10
N ALA A 485 -32.57 3.13 -4.25
CA ALA A 485 -32.86 4.34 -5.03
C ALA A 485 -33.22 4.01 -6.50
N PHE A 486 -32.52 3.05 -7.11
CA PHE A 486 -32.83 2.58 -8.46
C PHE A 486 -34.24 1.97 -8.56
N LEU A 487 -34.63 1.15 -7.58
CA LEU A 487 -35.98 0.58 -7.53
C LEU A 487 -37.05 1.67 -7.36
N GLU A 488 -36.81 2.66 -6.52
CA GLU A 488 -37.72 3.80 -6.31
C GLU A 488 -37.91 4.62 -7.59
N GLU A 489 -36.82 4.95 -8.29
CA GLU A 489 -36.85 5.71 -9.55
C GLU A 489 -37.67 4.97 -10.63
N HIS A 490 -37.41 3.68 -10.82
CA HIS A 490 -38.17 2.87 -11.78
C HIS A 490 -39.63 2.66 -11.36
N HIS A 491 -39.90 2.55 -10.06
CA HIS A 491 -41.27 2.47 -9.55
C HIS A 491 -42.05 3.75 -9.83
N GLN A 492 -41.44 4.93 -9.58
CA GLN A 492 -42.06 6.23 -9.88
C GLN A 492 -42.32 6.40 -11.38
N SER A 493 -41.35 6.01 -12.23
CA SER A 493 -41.52 6.03 -13.69
C SER A 493 -42.69 5.14 -14.15
N LEU A 494 -42.86 3.96 -13.55
CA LEU A 494 -43.98 3.06 -13.83
C LEU A 494 -45.33 3.64 -13.38
N LEU A 495 -45.37 4.33 -12.24
CA LEU A 495 -46.60 4.95 -11.75
C LEU A 495 -47.06 6.12 -12.64
N ALA A 496 -46.12 6.85 -13.23
CA ALA A 496 -46.40 7.93 -14.18
C ALA A 496 -47.03 7.45 -15.50
N GLN A 497 -46.88 6.16 -15.83
CA GLN A 497 -47.50 5.57 -17.02
C GLN A 497 -49.01 5.30 -16.81
N PRO A 498 -49.83 5.39 -17.87
CA PRO A 498 -51.25 5.07 -17.80
C PRO A 498 -51.48 3.63 -17.31
N PRO A 499 -52.44 3.37 -16.41
CA PRO A 499 -52.63 2.04 -15.80
C PRO A 499 -52.80 0.89 -16.80
N LYS A 500 -53.38 1.17 -17.97
CA LYS A 500 -53.64 0.16 -19.02
C LYS A 500 -52.42 -0.17 -19.90
N SER A 501 -51.36 0.66 -19.88
CA SER A 501 -50.17 0.50 -20.70
C SER A 501 -48.88 0.40 -19.88
N ARG A 502 -48.98 0.14 -18.56
CA ARG A 502 -47.82 0.02 -17.67
C ARG A 502 -46.94 -1.14 -18.11
N CYS A 503 -45.73 -0.83 -18.54
CA CYS A 503 -44.73 -1.81 -18.88
C CYS A 503 -43.37 -1.34 -18.36
N ALA A 504 -42.68 -2.21 -17.64
CA ALA A 504 -41.33 -1.91 -17.18
C ALA A 504 -40.36 -1.98 -18.36
N PRO A 505 -39.53 -0.95 -18.58
CA PRO A 505 -38.53 -1.02 -19.63
C PRO A 505 -37.53 -2.16 -19.33
N PRO A 506 -36.93 -2.79 -20.35
CA PRO A 506 -35.90 -3.82 -20.13
C PRO A 506 -34.73 -3.35 -19.25
N GLU A 507 -34.46 -2.03 -19.25
CA GLU A 507 -33.45 -1.37 -18.41
C GLU A 507 -33.76 -1.44 -16.91
N SER A 508 -35.02 -1.64 -16.52
CA SER A 508 -35.41 -1.84 -15.12
C SER A 508 -34.81 -3.12 -14.51
N ALA A 509 -34.34 -4.05 -15.34
CA ALA A 509 -33.55 -5.20 -14.93
C ALA A 509 -32.06 -4.94 -15.23
N ALA A 510 -31.35 -4.35 -14.26
CA ALA A 510 -29.94 -4.01 -14.37
C ALA A 510 -29.11 -4.61 -13.22
N VAL A 511 -27.80 -4.71 -13.46
CA VAL A 511 -26.78 -5.07 -12.48
C VAL A 511 -26.01 -3.80 -12.11
N ILE A 512 -25.82 -3.57 -10.81
CA ILE A 512 -24.91 -2.52 -10.34
C ILE A 512 -23.47 -2.98 -10.55
N THR A 513 -22.71 -2.25 -11.36
CA THR A 513 -21.31 -2.56 -11.65
C THR A 513 -20.38 -1.45 -11.17
N ILE A 514 -19.16 -1.83 -10.81
CA ILE A 514 -18.07 -0.90 -10.50
C ILE A 514 -17.10 -0.96 -11.67
N GLN A 515 -16.96 0.15 -12.39
CA GLN A 515 -16.01 0.31 -13.49
C GLN A 515 -15.09 1.48 -13.16
N GLY A 516 -13.82 1.20 -12.89
CA GLY A 516 -12.89 2.17 -12.29
C GLY A 516 -13.41 2.66 -10.93
N SER A 517 -13.57 3.97 -10.78
CA SER A 517 -14.15 4.61 -9.59
C SER A 517 -15.69 4.79 -9.69
N ALA A 518 -16.27 4.61 -10.87
CA ALA A 518 -17.67 4.92 -11.14
C ALA A 518 -18.62 3.72 -10.92
N LEU A 519 -19.82 4.03 -10.42
CA LEU A 519 -20.94 3.09 -10.39
C LEU A 519 -21.75 3.23 -11.67
N LYS A 520 -21.95 2.13 -12.39
CA LYS A 520 -22.76 2.09 -13.61
C LYS A 520 -23.81 0.98 -13.54
N TRP A 521 -25.02 1.32 -13.98
CA TRP A 521 -26.09 0.35 -14.18
C TRP A 521 -25.93 -0.28 -15.56
N VAL A 522 -25.79 -1.60 -15.60
CA VAL A 522 -25.68 -2.36 -16.84
C VAL A 522 -26.90 -3.27 -16.97
N PRO A 523 -27.74 -3.12 -18.02
CA PRO A 523 -28.87 -4.01 -18.24
C PRO A 523 -28.42 -5.48 -18.28
N VAL A 524 -29.24 -6.38 -17.71
CA VAL A 524 -28.90 -7.81 -17.66
C VAL A 524 -28.70 -8.39 -19.06
N THR A 525 -29.47 -7.94 -20.04
CA THR A 525 -29.36 -8.35 -21.45
C THR A 525 -28.01 -7.98 -22.06
N GLU A 526 -27.40 -6.88 -21.63
CA GLU A 526 -26.06 -6.47 -22.04
C GLU A 526 -24.99 -7.26 -21.31
N MET A 527 -25.11 -7.40 -19.98
CA MET A 527 -24.18 -8.18 -19.16
C MET A 527 -24.00 -9.61 -19.69
N VAL A 528 -25.09 -10.28 -20.10
CA VAL A 528 -25.04 -11.64 -20.65
C VAL A 528 -24.19 -11.73 -21.92
N LYS A 529 -24.11 -10.67 -22.74
CA LYS A 529 -23.25 -10.65 -23.94
C LYS A 529 -21.76 -10.70 -23.59
N HIS A 530 -21.38 -10.12 -22.46
CA HIS A 530 -20.01 -10.08 -21.96
C HIS A 530 -19.68 -11.22 -20.99
N ALA A 531 -20.65 -12.08 -20.66
CA ALA A 531 -20.47 -13.23 -19.79
C ALA A 531 -20.10 -14.51 -20.58
N ASP A 532 -19.07 -15.21 -20.11
CA ASP A 532 -18.80 -16.61 -20.45
C ASP A 532 -19.63 -17.50 -19.50
N MET A 533 -20.81 -17.92 -19.98
CA MET A 533 -21.75 -18.73 -19.21
C MET A 533 -21.22 -20.14 -18.90
N LYS A 534 -20.30 -20.66 -19.71
CA LYS A 534 -19.73 -22.01 -19.51
C LYS A 534 -18.77 -22.01 -18.32
N ASN A 535 -17.88 -21.02 -18.26
CA ASN A 535 -16.89 -20.90 -17.19
C ASN A 535 -17.35 -19.98 -16.04
N ARG A 536 -18.57 -19.42 -16.13
CA ARG A 536 -19.20 -18.53 -15.14
C ARG A 536 -18.32 -17.33 -14.78
N ARG A 537 -17.74 -16.69 -15.78
CA ARG A 537 -16.86 -15.49 -15.62
C ARG A 537 -17.11 -14.46 -16.72
N GLY A 538 -16.55 -13.26 -16.57
CA GLY A 538 -16.49 -12.29 -17.67
C GLY A 538 -15.58 -12.79 -18.80
N LYS A 539 -15.90 -12.44 -20.05
CA LYS A 539 -15.05 -12.75 -21.22
C LYS A 539 -13.73 -11.99 -21.19
N GLU A 540 -13.76 -10.76 -20.68
CA GLU A 540 -12.59 -9.90 -20.57
C GLU A 540 -12.01 -9.96 -19.15
N ALA A 541 -10.74 -10.34 -19.05
CA ALA A 541 -10.00 -10.38 -17.80
C ALA A 541 -9.32 -9.03 -17.56
N TRP A 542 -10.08 -8.09 -16.98
CA TRP A 542 -9.61 -6.73 -16.75
C TRP A 542 -8.36 -6.64 -15.85
N TRP A 543 -7.96 -7.70 -15.13
CA TRP A 543 -6.76 -7.77 -14.28
C TRP A 543 -5.54 -8.42 -14.95
N GLU A 544 -5.64 -8.86 -16.20
CA GLU A 544 -4.55 -9.57 -16.91
C GLU A 544 -3.19 -8.85 -16.88
N PRO A 545 -3.09 -7.52 -17.10
CA PRO A 545 -1.81 -6.81 -17.07
C PRO A 545 -1.07 -6.93 -15.72
N VAL A 546 -1.80 -7.13 -14.62
CA VAL A 546 -1.21 -7.25 -13.27
C VAL A 546 -0.32 -8.48 -13.16
N LYS A 547 -0.65 -9.56 -13.88
CA LYS A 547 0.16 -10.77 -13.89
C LYS A 547 1.57 -10.50 -14.39
N GLY A 548 1.71 -9.73 -15.47
CA GLY A 548 3.01 -9.32 -16.02
C GLY A 548 3.86 -8.58 -14.97
N TRP A 549 3.25 -7.70 -14.19
CA TRP A 549 3.92 -6.98 -13.11
C TRP A 549 4.38 -7.89 -11.96
N VAL A 550 3.59 -8.88 -11.58
CA VAL A 550 3.99 -9.85 -10.55
C VAL A 550 5.23 -10.62 -10.98
N GLU A 551 5.26 -11.07 -12.23
CA GLU A 551 6.36 -11.84 -12.80
C GLU A 551 7.62 -10.98 -13.00
N ALA A 552 7.45 -9.70 -13.38
CA ALA A 552 8.55 -8.75 -13.42
C ALA A 552 9.14 -8.50 -12.02
N LEU A 553 8.30 -8.23 -11.01
CA LEU A 553 8.73 -7.99 -9.62
C LEU A 553 9.23 -9.25 -8.89
N SER A 554 8.99 -10.44 -9.44
CA SER A 554 9.63 -11.69 -9.01
C SER A 554 10.98 -11.94 -9.71
N GLY A 555 11.24 -11.24 -10.82
CA GLY A 555 12.44 -11.34 -11.62
C GLY A 555 12.39 -12.46 -12.66
N ARG A 556 11.19 -12.97 -13.00
CA ARG A 556 11.01 -14.06 -13.96
C ARG A 556 11.44 -13.63 -15.37
N SER A 557 10.95 -12.47 -15.82
CA SER A 557 11.21 -11.92 -17.17
C SER A 557 12.69 -11.66 -17.47
N GLU A 558 13.51 -11.44 -16.44
CA GLU A 558 14.93 -11.14 -16.57
C GLU A 558 15.83 -12.40 -16.51
N LEU A 559 15.29 -13.54 -16.08
CA LEU A 559 16.08 -14.75 -15.85
C LEU A 559 15.73 -15.89 -16.80
N VAL A 560 14.53 -15.87 -17.40
CA VAL A 560 14.05 -16.91 -18.31
C VAL A 560 13.37 -16.33 -19.54
#